data_AF-A0AAU9YN68-F1
#
_entry.id   AF-A0AAU9YN68-F1
#
_cell.length_a   1.000
_cell.length_b   1.000
_cell.length_c   1.000
_cell.angle_alpha   90.00
_cell.angle_beta   90.00
_cell.angle_gamma   90.00
#
_symmetry.space_group_name_H-M   'P 1'
#
loop_
_entity.id
_entity.type
_entity.pdbx_description
1 polymer ?
#
loop_
_entity_poly.entity_id
_entity_poly.type
_entity_poly.pdbx_seq_one_letter_code
_entity_poly.pdbx_strand_id
1 'polypeptide(L)'
;MEQLLRAELRTKTLRAFGSSGAGCISEGRAYDTDTGPVFVKVNRRTQARQMFEGEMASLEALHSTGLVRVPKPMKVIDLPGGGAAFVMEYLKMKSLSSQASKLGDQMADLHLYNQKLREKAKARENTVGCGAEGPEPQGVTKFGFNTVTCCGFIPQVSV
;
A
#
# COMPACT_ATOMS: atom_id res chain seq x y z
N MET A 1 7.75 -20.09 -8.64
CA MET A 1 7.41 -18.91 -7.82
C MET A 1 8.52 -18.56 -6.83
N GLU A 2 8.98 -19.47 -5.96
CA GLU A 2 10.01 -19.13 -4.96
C GLU A 2 11.35 -18.67 -5.53
N GLN A 3 11.84 -19.32 -6.60
CA GLN A 3 13.04 -18.86 -7.31
C GLN A 3 12.88 -17.43 -7.87
N LEU A 4 11.70 -17.13 -8.41
CA LEU A 4 11.36 -15.80 -8.91
C LEU A 4 11.34 -14.77 -7.76
N LEU A 5 10.68 -15.08 -6.64
CA LEU A 5 10.68 -14.21 -5.46
C LEU A 5 12.09 -13.96 -4.93
N ARG A 6 12.96 -14.97 -4.89
CA ARG A 6 14.37 -14.81 -4.49
C ARG A 6 15.11 -13.85 -5.42
N ALA A 7 14.95 -13.99 -6.73
CA ALA A 7 15.58 -13.12 -7.72
C ALA A 7 15.05 -11.67 -7.62
N GLU A 8 13.73 -11.50 -7.57
CA GLU A 8 13.07 -10.19 -7.55
C GLU A 8 13.33 -9.41 -6.26
N LEU A 9 13.39 -10.10 -5.12
CA LEU A 9 13.71 -9.51 -3.82
C LEU A 9 15.22 -9.45 -3.53
N ARG A 10 16.05 -10.02 -4.41
CA ARG A 10 17.51 -10.13 -4.26
C ARG A 10 17.91 -10.73 -2.90
N THR A 11 17.16 -11.71 -2.43
CA THR A 11 17.38 -12.38 -1.14
C THR A 11 18.06 -13.73 -1.32
N LYS A 12 19.00 -14.06 -0.41
CA LYS A 12 19.62 -15.39 -0.35
C LYS A 12 18.73 -16.41 0.36
N THR A 13 17.80 -15.96 1.20
CA THR A 13 16.90 -16.83 1.98
C THR A 13 15.44 -16.52 1.69
N LEU A 14 14.64 -17.57 1.55
CA LEU A 14 13.20 -17.46 1.39
C LEU A 14 12.61 -18.72 2.01
N ARG A 15 12.11 -18.60 3.23
CA ARG A 15 11.50 -19.71 3.97
C ARG A 15 10.06 -19.37 4.30
N ALA A 16 9.12 -20.15 3.78
CA ALA A 16 7.72 -19.98 4.12
C ALA A 16 7.50 -20.22 5.62
N PHE A 17 6.66 -19.40 6.24
CA PHE A 17 6.24 -19.58 7.64
C PHE A 17 4.79 -19.15 7.85
N GLY A 18 4.23 -19.56 8.99
CA GLY A 18 2.82 -19.32 9.31
C GLY A 18 1.87 -20.17 8.46
N SER A 19 0.57 -20.06 8.72
CA SER A 19 -0.43 -20.65 7.84
C SER A 19 -0.62 -19.75 6.61
N SER A 20 -0.77 -20.38 5.44
CA SER A 20 -1.25 -19.68 4.25
C SER A 20 -2.65 -19.13 4.57
N GLY A 21 -2.76 -17.82 4.71
CA GLY A 21 -4.06 -17.17 4.82
C GLY A 21 -4.74 -17.27 3.46
N ALA A 22 -5.79 -18.07 3.34
CA ALA A 22 -6.65 -18.01 2.17
C ALA A 22 -7.40 -16.67 2.21
N GLY A 23 -6.90 -15.65 1.51
CA GLY A 23 -7.71 -14.50 1.18
C GLY A 23 -8.82 -14.93 0.22
N CYS A 24 -9.94 -14.21 0.18
CA CYS A 24 -11.11 -14.63 -0.60
C CYS A 24 -10.76 -14.94 -2.07
N ILE A 25 -10.04 -14.03 -2.73
CA ILE A 25 -9.69 -14.15 -4.15
C ILE A 25 -8.20 -14.36 -4.40
N SER A 26 -7.36 -14.32 -3.38
CA SER A 26 -5.89 -14.39 -3.52
C SER A 26 -5.29 -15.17 -2.36
N GLU A 27 -4.28 -15.98 -2.67
CA GLU A 27 -3.53 -16.72 -1.66
C GLU A 27 -2.55 -15.77 -0.97
N GLY A 28 -2.55 -15.75 0.37
CA GLY A 28 -1.57 -15.03 1.18
C GLY A 28 -0.50 -15.97 1.72
N ARG A 29 0.77 -15.60 1.59
CA ARG A 29 1.92 -16.37 2.10
C ARG A 29 2.89 -15.45 2.82
N ALA A 30 3.46 -15.90 3.93
CA ALA A 30 4.54 -15.18 4.62
C ALA A 30 5.87 -15.90 4.41
N TYR A 31 6.93 -15.13 4.22
CA TYR A 31 8.28 -15.65 3.99
C TYR A 31 9.31 -14.91 4.84
N ASP A 32 10.19 -15.64 5.51
CA ASP A 32 11.39 -15.09 6.11
C ASP A 32 12.44 -14.89 5.01
N THR A 33 13.03 -13.69 4.98
CA THR A 33 14.16 -13.34 4.12
C THR A 33 15.35 -12.89 4.96
N ASP A 34 16.50 -12.66 4.32
CA ASP A 34 17.71 -12.14 4.98
C ASP A 34 17.59 -10.64 5.33
N THR A 35 16.57 -9.95 4.81
CA THR A 35 16.28 -8.53 5.10
C THR A 35 15.04 -8.33 5.97
N GLY A 36 14.45 -9.42 6.48
CA GLY A 36 13.24 -9.41 7.29
C GLY A 36 12.07 -10.14 6.64
N PRO A 37 10.97 -10.37 7.38
CA PRO A 37 9.83 -11.10 6.87
C PRO A 37 9.02 -10.26 5.86
N VAL A 38 8.52 -10.93 4.82
CA VAL A 38 7.64 -10.34 3.80
C VAL A 38 6.33 -11.11 3.71
N PHE A 39 5.28 -10.41 3.30
CA PHE A 39 3.99 -11.00 2.95
C PHE A 39 3.78 -10.91 1.44
N VAL A 40 3.30 -12.01 0.85
CA VAL A 40 3.11 -12.15 -0.59
C VAL A 40 1.67 -12.55 -0.86
N LYS A 41 0.93 -11.72 -1.59
CA LYS A 41 -0.36 -12.09 -2.19
C LYS A 41 -0.11 -12.69 -3.57
N VAL A 42 -0.83 -13.75 -3.91
CA VAL A 42 -0.67 -14.48 -5.18
C VAL A 42 -2.03 -14.67 -5.83
N ASN A 43 -2.13 -14.37 -7.12
CA ASN A 43 -3.35 -14.59 -7.90
C ASN A 43 -3.01 -14.97 -9.34
N ARG A 44 -3.60 -16.07 -9.85
CA ARG A 44 -3.29 -16.61 -11.18
C ARG A 44 -4.17 -16.07 -12.31
N ARG A 45 -5.16 -15.22 -12.02
CA ARG A 45 -5.99 -14.59 -13.06
C ARG A 45 -5.21 -13.51 -13.79
N THR A 46 -5.47 -13.34 -15.08
CA THR A 46 -4.77 -12.38 -15.94
C THR A 46 -4.93 -10.92 -15.48
N GLN A 47 -6.06 -10.58 -14.84
CA GLN A 47 -6.30 -9.24 -14.29
C GLN A 47 -5.54 -8.96 -12.98
N ALA A 48 -4.85 -9.95 -12.39
CA ALA A 48 -4.19 -9.81 -11.10
C ALA A 48 -3.14 -8.69 -11.08
N ARG A 49 -2.41 -8.48 -12.18
CA ARG A 49 -1.38 -7.45 -12.25
C ARG A 49 -1.95 -6.06 -12.02
N GLN A 50 -2.97 -5.66 -12.78
CA GLN A 50 -3.62 -4.36 -12.64
C GLN A 50 -4.22 -4.19 -11.24
N MET A 51 -4.90 -5.22 -10.73
CA MET A 51 -5.46 -5.21 -9.38
C MET A 51 -4.39 -4.95 -8.31
N PHE A 52 -3.24 -5.63 -8.41
CA PHE A 52 -2.14 -5.46 -7.45
C PHE A 52 -1.38 -4.15 -7.64
N GLU A 53 -1.23 -3.63 -8.86
CA GLU A 53 -0.65 -2.30 -9.08
C GLU A 53 -1.53 -1.20 -8.46
N GLY A 54 -2.85 -1.33 -8.58
CA GLY A 54 -3.80 -0.46 -7.90
C GLY A 54 -3.72 -0.54 -6.37
N GLU A 55 -3.60 -1.76 -5.82
CA GLU A 55 -3.41 -1.95 -4.38
C GLU A 55 -2.07 -1.36 -3.90
N MET A 56 -1.00 -1.55 -4.67
CA MET A 56 0.33 -1.02 -4.38
C MET A 56 0.30 0.51 -4.28
N ALA A 57 -0.26 1.19 -5.29
CA ALA A 57 -0.39 2.65 -5.29
C ALA A 57 -1.26 3.17 -4.13
N SER A 58 -2.31 2.41 -3.79
CA SER A 58 -3.18 2.75 -2.65
C SER A 58 -2.43 2.68 -1.32
N LEU A 59 -1.61 1.63 -1.11
CA LEU A 59 -0.78 1.49 0.08
C LEU A 59 0.35 2.53 0.13
N GLU A 60 0.94 2.90 -1.02
CA GLU A 60 1.93 3.98 -1.11
C GLU A 60 1.33 5.32 -0.68
N ALA A 61 0.13 5.65 -1.18
CA ALA A 61 -0.57 6.87 -0.81
C ALA A 61 -0.83 6.92 0.69
N LEU A 62 -1.40 5.84 1.28
CA LEU A 62 -1.62 5.76 2.71
C LEU A 62 -0.32 5.88 3.52
N HIS A 63 0.73 5.16 3.10
CA HIS A 63 2.03 5.17 3.77
C HIS A 63 2.65 6.57 3.78
N SER A 64 2.56 7.30 2.66
CA SER A 64 3.10 8.65 2.53
C SER A 64 2.46 9.69 3.45
N THR A 65 1.23 9.46 3.93
CA THR A 65 0.60 10.35 4.92
C THR A 65 1.27 10.26 6.29
N GLY A 66 1.87 9.11 6.62
CA GLY A 66 2.41 8.82 7.95
C GLY A 66 1.37 8.73 9.07
N LEU A 67 0.06 8.76 8.77
CA LEU A 67 -1.00 8.86 9.78
C LEU A 67 -1.44 7.50 10.34
N VAL A 68 -1.67 6.53 9.45
CA VAL A 68 -2.14 5.18 9.79
C VAL A 68 -1.08 4.16 9.41
N ARG A 69 -0.86 3.15 10.27
CA ARG A 69 0.07 2.06 9.96
C ARG A 69 -0.54 1.16 8.88
N VAL A 70 0.15 1.09 7.74
CA VAL A 70 -0.11 0.17 6.64
C VAL A 70 1.14 -0.66 6.34
N PRO A 71 1.04 -1.87 5.75
CA PRO A 71 2.21 -2.61 5.30
C PRO A 71 2.92 -1.82 4.20
N LYS A 72 4.25 -1.67 4.30
CA LYS A 72 5.02 -1.02 3.25
C LYS A 72 4.95 -1.85 1.95
N PRO A 73 4.41 -1.30 0.84
CA PRO A 73 4.42 -1.99 -0.45
C PRO A 73 5.86 -2.11 -0.97
N MET A 74 6.17 -3.23 -1.65
CA MET A 74 7.52 -3.47 -2.18
C MET A 74 7.51 -3.66 -3.69
N LYS A 75 6.73 -4.61 -4.22
CA LYS A 75 6.79 -4.95 -5.65
C LYS A 75 5.61 -5.79 -6.13
N VAL A 76 5.17 -5.56 -7.37
CA VAL A 76 4.30 -6.45 -8.14
C VAL A 76 5.13 -7.22 -9.17
N ILE A 77 4.92 -8.53 -9.26
CA ILE A 77 5.72 -9.46 -10.06
C ILE A 77 4.79 -10.33 -10.91
N ASP A 78 5.05 -10.44 -12.21
CA ASP A 78 4.30 -11.36 -13.08
C ASP A 78 4.70 -12.81 -12.83
N LEU A 79 3.72 -13.70 -12.81
CA LEU A 79 3.96 -15.12 -12.59
C LEU A 79 4.09 -15.86 -13.93
N PRO A 80 5.04 -16.81 -14.04
CA PRO A 80 5.08 -17.75 -15.15
C PRO A 80 3.76 -18.53 -15.22
N GLY A 81 3.16 -18.57 -16.42
CA GLY A 81 1.86 -19.22 -16.62
C GLY A 81 0.64 -18.33 -16.32
N GLY A 82 0.84 -17.06 -16.00
CA GLY A 82 -0.23 -16.06 -15.88
C GLY A 82 -0.54 -15.64 -14.44
N GLY A 83 -1.09 -14.43 -14.33
CA GLY A 83 -1.35 -13.76 -13.06
C GLY A 83 -0.12 -13.08 -12.47
N ALA A 84 -0.22 -12.69 -11.21
CA ALA A 84 0.78 -11.86 -10.55
C ALA A 84 0.91 -12.19 -9.05
N ALA A 85 2.01 -11.74 -8.47
CA ALA A 85 2.24 -11.71 -7.03
C ALA A 85 2.52 -10.28 -6.56
N PHE A 86 2.01 -9.92 -5.38
CA PHE A 86 2.25 -8.64 -4.74
C PHE A 86 2.97 -8.83 -3.42
N VAL A 87 4.19 -8.29 -3.33
CA VAL A 87 5.05 -8.36 -2.15
C VAL A 87 4.97 -7.07 -1.35
N MET A 88 4.83 -7.22 -0.05
CA MET A 88 4.78 -6.12 0.92
C MET A 88 5.43 -6.54 2.25
N GLU A 89 5.61 -5.57 3.13
CA GLU A 89 6.02 -5.79 4.51
C GLU A 89 5.10 -6.80 5.22
N TYR A 90 5.71 -7.76 5.94
CA TYR A 90 4.95 -8.60 6.85
C TYR A 90 4.64 -7.86 8.15
N LEU A 91 3.35 -7.72 8.47
CA LEU A 91 2.91 -7.21 9.77
C LEU A 91 2.51 -8.36 10.69
N LYS A 92 3.12 -8.42 11.87
CA LYS A 92 2.66 -9.30 12.96
C LYS A 92 1.40 -8.70 13.60
N MET A 93 0.26 -8.99 12.99
CA MET A 93 -1.05 -8.49 13.43
C MET A 93 -1.35 -8.97 14.86
N LYS A 94 -1.93 -8.07 15.66
CA LYS A 94 -2.38 -8.32 17.05
C LYS A 94 -3.81 -7.79 17.21
N SER A 95 -4.48 -8.18 18.29
CA SER A 95 -5.80 -7.64 18.61
C SER A 95 -5.78 -6.11 18.72
N LEU A 96 -6.80 -5.48 18.15
CA LEU A 96 -6.95 -4.03 18.12
C LEU A 96 -7.56 -3.47 19.42
N SER A 97 -8.04 -4.32 20.35
CA SER A 97 -8.88 -3.88 21.48
C SER A 97 -8.30 -2.71 22.29
N SER A 98 -7.01 -2.74 22.61
CA SER A 98 -6.34 -1.68 23.38
C SER A 98 -5.92 -0.46 22.55
N GLN A 99 -6.04 -0.51 21.22
CA GLN A 99 -5.61 0.54 20.28
C GLN A 99 -6.75 1.10 19.44
N ALA A 100 -7.99 0.63 19.64
CA ALA A 100 -9.15 1.02 18.83
C ALA A 100 -9.42 2.53 18.85
N SER A 101 -9.35 3.17 20.03
CA SER A 101 -9.51 4.63 20.16
C SER A 101 -8.46 5.38 19.34
N LYS A 102 -7.19 4.99 19.47
CA LYS A 102 -6.08 5.61 18.74
C LYS A 102 -6.24 5.43 17.23
N LEU A 103 -6.67 4.25 16.78
CA LEU A 103 -6.97 4.04 15.37
C LEU A 103 -8.11 4.97 14.91
N GLY A 104 -9.14 5.18 15.73
CA GLY A 104 -10.22 6.13 15.46
C GLY A 104 -9.70 7.56 15.22
N ASP A 105 -8.82 8.05 16.08
CA ASP A 105 -8.19 9.37 15.93
C ASP A 105 -7.34 9.45 14.64
N GLN A 106 -6.52 8.42 14.38
CA GLN A 106 -5.68 8.36 13.17
C GLN A 106 -6.53 8.32 11.89
N MET A 107 -7.67 7.64 11.91
CA MET A 107 -8.60 7.60 10.78
C MET A 107 -9.28 8.95 10.57
N ALA A 108 -9.67 9.65 11.64
CA ALA A 108 -10.21 11.01 11.54
C ALA A 108 -9.19 11.98 10.93
N ASP A 109 -7.93 11.90 11.37
CA ASP A 109 -6.85 12.70 10.79
C ASP A 109 -6.60 12.35 9.32
N LEU A 110 -6.65 11.07 8.96
CA LEU A 110 -6.51 10.61 7.57
C LEU A 110 -7.62 11.20 6.68
N HIS A 111 -8.86 11.23 7.15
CA HIS A 111 -9.97 11.83 6.42
C HIS A 111 -9.80 13.35 6.22
N LEU A 112 -9.23 14.05 7.20
CA LEU A 112 -8.98 15.49 7.12
C LEU A 112 -7.68 15.87 6.41
N TYR A 113 -6.78 14.91 6.17
CA TYR A 113 -5.42 15.15 5.67
C TYR A 113 -5.38 16.05 4.43
N ASN A 114 -6.12 15.68 3.38
CA ASN A 114 -6.11 16.42 2.12
C ASN A 114 -6.72 17.83 2.28
N GLN A 115 -7.76 17.98 3.12
CA GLN A 115 -8.35 19.29 3.42
C GLN A 115 -7.33 20.20 4.11
N LYS A 116 -6.65 19.69 5.14
CA LYS A 116 -5.60 20.43 5.88
C LYS A 116 -4.47 20.87 4.95
N LEU A 117 -4.04 20.03 4.00
CA LEU A 117 -3.02 20.41 3.01
C LEU A 117 -3.49 21.57 2.12
N ARG A 118 -4.75 21.57 1.66
CA ARG A 118 -5.32 22.63 0.82
C ARG A 118 -5.47 23.94 1.59
N GLU A 119 -5.90 23.88 2.85
CA GLU A 119 -6.02 25.05 3.72
C GLU A 119 -4.64 25.66 4.00
N LYS A 120 -3.63 24.83 4.29
CA LYS A 120 -2.23 25.27 4.46
C LYS A 120 -1.68 25.96 3.21
N ALA A 121 -1.96 25.40 2.02
CA ALA A 121 -1.54 26.00 0.76
C ALA A 121 -2.19 27.38 0.53
N LYS A 122 -3.51 27.50 0.72
CA LYS A 122 -4.23 28.79 0.61
C LYS A 122 -3.72 29.83 1.60
N ALA A 123 -3.43 29.44 2.84
CA ALA A 123 -2.90 30.36 3.85
C ALA A 123 -1.52 30.91 3.45
N ARG A 124 -0.66 30.07 2.84
CA ARG A 124 0.64 30.51 2.31
C ARG A 124 0.50 31.45 1.11
N GLU A 125 -0.40 31.16 0.18
CA GLU A 125 -0.66 32.03 -0.98
C GLU A 125 -1.07 33.46 -0.54
N ASN A 126 -1.78 33.56 0.58
CA ASN A 126 -2.23 34.85 1.15
C ASN A 126 -1.16 35.56 2.01
N THR A 127 0.05 34.99 2.18
CA THR A 127 1.11 35.54 3.04
C THR A 127 2.31 35.98 2.21
N VAL A 128 2.61 37.29 2.18
CA VAL A 128 3.78 37.84 1.51
C VAL A 128 5.05 37.55 2.33
N GLY A 129 6.09 37.00 1.69
CA GLY A 129 7.40 36.76 2.33
C GLY A 129 7.67 35.31 2.77
N CYS A 130 6.74 34.37 2.56
CA CYS A 130 7.00 32.95 2.77
C CYS A 130 7.85 32.36 1.63
N GLY A 131 9.17 32.53 1.72
CA GLY A 131 10.14 31.89 0.83
C GLY A 131 10.34 30.40 1.15
N ALA A 132 10.43 29.60 0.07
CA ALA A 132 10.90 28.22 -0.07
C ALA A 132 11.16 27.41 1.23
N GLU A 133 10.08 27.03 1.93
CA GLU A 133 10.13 25.74 2.63
C GLU A 133 10.16 24.64 1.57
N GLY A 134 10.87 23.54 1.85
CA GLY A 134 11.11 22.45 0.91
C GLY A 134 9.84 21.85 0.29
N PRO A 135 9.94 20.82 -0.56
CA PRO A 135 8.79 20.22 -1.22
C PRO A 135 7.81 19.63 -0.19
N GLU A 136 6.82 20.43 0.20
CA GLU A 136 5.72 20.03 1.08
C GLU A 136 4.62 19.34 0.25
N PRO A 137 3.95 18.32 0.82
CA PRO A 137 2.82 17.67 0.14
C PRO A 137 1.73 18.68 -0.21
N GLN A 138 1.35 18.75 -1.49
CA GLN A 138 0.24 19.60 -1.94
C GLN A 138 -1.06 18.82 -1.88
N GLY A 139 -2.14 19.50 -1.45
CA GLY A 139 -3.46 18.92 -1.47
C GLY A 139 -3.97 18.70 -2.89
N VAL A 140 -4.64 17.58 -3.15
CA VAL A 140 -5.22 17.23 -4.44
C VAL A 140 -6.65 17.72 -4.58
N THR A 141 -7.05 18.11 -5.79
CA THR A 141 -8.38 18.63 -6.11
C THR A 141 -9.29 17.61 -6.79
N LYS A 142 -8.72 16.57 -7.40
CA LYS A 142 -9.45 15.48 -8.06
C LYS A 142 -9.49 14.25 -7.17
N PHE A 143 -10.59 13.51 -7.26
CA PHE A 143 -10.75 12.24 -6.57
C PHE A 143 -10.08 11.11 -7.36
N GLY A 144 -9.71 10.03 -6.67
CA GLY A 144 -9.14 8.82 -7.29
C GLY A 144 -7.61 8.80 -7.33
N PHE A 145 -7.10 7.71 -7.91
CA PHE A 145 -5.68 7.44 -8.05
C PHE A 145 -5.20 7.72 -9.48
N ASN A 146 -3.90 7.91 -9.63
CA ASN A 146 -3.23 8.00 -10.94
C ASN A 146 -3.13 6.66 -11.67
N THR A 147 -3.46 5.56 -10.99
CA THR A 147 -3.56 4.22 -11.55
C THR A 147 -4.95 3.65 -11.31
N VAL A 148 -5.31 2.62 -12.07
CA VAL A 148 -6.59 1.93 -11.91
C VAL A 148 -6.56 1.13 -10.61
N THR A 149 -7.47 1.47 -9.68
CA THR A 149 -7.75 0.62 -8.51
C THR A 149 -8.89 -0.34 -8.82
N CYS A 150 -8.99 -1.44 -8.09
CA CYS A 150 -10.01 -2.47 -8.35
C CYS A 150 -10.76 -2.86 -7.07
N CYS A 151 -12.06 -3.12 -7.20
CA CYS A 151 -12.84 -3.89 -6.22
C CYS A 151 -12.89 -5.35 -6.69
N GLY A 152 -12.05 -6.20 -6.08
CA GLY A 152 -11.77 -7.52 -6.65
C GLY A 152 -11.14 -7.37 -8.04
N PHE A 153 -11.82 -7.84 -9.08
CA PHE A 153 -11.35 -7.71 -10.48
C PHE A 153 -12.08 -6.61 -11.26
N ILE A 154 -12.93 -5.82 -10.60
CA ILE A 154 -13.72 -4.76 -11.24
C ILE A 154 -12.92 -3.46 -11.13
N PRO A 155 -12.45 -2.89 -12.26
CA PRO A 155 -11.81 -1.58 -12.27
C PRO A 155 -12.72 -0.50 -11.71
N GLN A 156 -12.20 0.32 -10.81
CA GLN A 156 -12.88 1.50 -10.31
C GLN A 156 -12.54 2.67 -11.23
N VAL A 157 -13.55 3.26 -11.84
CA VAL A 157 -13.39 4.45 -12.69
C VAL A 157 -13.03 5.66 -11.82
N SER A 158 -11.95 6.34 -12.17
CA SER A 158 -11.66 7.69 -11.67
C SER A 158 -12.65 8.66 -12.30
N VAL A 159 -13.51 9.27 -11.49
CA VAL A 159 -14.47 10.31 -11.92
C VAL A 159 -13.80 11.68 -11.91
#